data_AF-A0A6C9Q4H9-F1
#
_entry.id   AF-A0A6C9Q4H9-F1
#
_cell.length_a   1.000
_cell.length_b   1.000
_cell.length_c   1.000
_cell.angle_alpha   90.00
_cell.angle_beta   90.00
_cell.angle_gamma   90.00
#
_symmetry.space_group_name_H-M   'P 1'
#
loop_
_entity.id
_entity.type
_entity.pdbx_description
1 polymer ?
#
loop_
_entity_poly.entity_id
_entity_poly.type
_entity_poly.pdbx_seq_one_letter_code
_entity_poly.pdbx_strand_id
1 'polypeptide(L)'
;MEQRKITRSDLVSMFLRSNLQQASFNFERIHGLGFCYDMIPAIKRLYPLKEDQVAALRRHLVFFNTTPAVCGPVIGVTAAMEEAR
;
A
#
# COMPACT_ATOMS: atom_id res chain seq x y z
N MET A 1 9.23 7.86 19.96
CA MET A 1 8.78 6.64 19.25
C MET A 1 9.89 6.26 18.30
N GLU A 2 10.33 5.00 18.31
CA GLU A 2 11.38 4.54 17.41
C GLU A 2 10.85 4.61 15.96
N GLN A 3 11.44 5.47 15.12
CA GLN A 3 11.04 5.60 13.71
C GLN A 3 11.40 4.32 12.96
N ARG A 4 10.42 3.47 12.75
CA ARG A 4 10.58 2.27 11.91
C ARG A 4 10.62 2.71 10.46
N LYS A 5 11.72 2.40 9.77
CA LYS A 5 11.90 2.73 8.36
C LYS A 5 11.52 1.56 7.46
N ILE A 6 10.89 1.87 6.34
CA ILE A 6 10.64 0.97 5.23
C ILE A 6 12.00 0.52 4.69
N THR A 7 12.16 -0.79 4.54
CA THR A 7 13.43 -1.34 4.02
C THR A 7 13.31 -1.66 2.55
N ARG A 8 14.47 -1.90 1.91
CA ARG A 8 14.53 -2.34 0.52
C ARG A 8 13.73 -3.62 0.26
N SER A 9 13.69 -4.55 1.21
CA SER A 9 12.90 -5.79 1.06
C SER A 9 11.40 -5.50 0.98
N ASP A 10 10.93 -4.49 1.71
CA ASP A 10 9.52 -4.09 1.66
C ASP A 10 9.20 -3.48 0.31
N LEU A 11 10.03 -2.56 -0.18
CA LEU A 11 9.87 -1.94 -1.49
C LEU A 11 9.85 -2.97 -2.63
N VAL A 12 10.73 -3.97 -2.57
CA VAL A 12 10.74 -5.08 -3.55
C VAL A 12 9.46 -5.91 -3.42
N SER A 13 8.99 -6.19 -2.21
CA SER A 13 7.72 -6.90 -2.01
C SER A 13 6.54 -6.10 -2.57
N MET A 14 6.49 -4.79 -2.33
CA MET A 14 5.46 -3.88 -2.86
C MET A 14 5.48 -3.83 -4.39
N PHE A 15 6.68 -3.75 -4.99
CA PHE A 15 6.84 -3.81 -6.45
C PHE A 15 6.32 -5.13 -7.05
N LEU A 16 6.63 -6.27 -6.43
CA LEU A 16 6.12 -7.56 -6.91
C LEU A 16 4.59 -7.64 -6.79
N ARG A 17 4.02 -7.07 -5.72
CA ARG A 17 2.57 -7.02 -5.49
C ARG A 17 1.85 -6.12 -6.49
N SER A 18 2.43 -4.97 -6.83
CA SER A 18 1.80 -3.99 -7.74
C SER A 18 1.60 -4.53 -9.16
N ASN A 19 2.35 -5.55 -9.57
CA ASN A 19 2.13 -6.25 -10.84
C ASN A 19 0.78 -7.01 -10.89
N LEU A 20 0.14 -7.22 -9.75
CA LEU A 20 -1.15 -7.91 -9.62
C LEU A 20 -2.33 -6.94 -9.40
N GLN A 21 -2.15 -5.64 -9.62
CA GLN A 21 -3.20 -4.61 -9.47
C GLN A 21 -4.53 -4.99 -10.15
N GLN A 22 -4.45 -5.50 -11.39
CA GLN A 22 -5.62 -5.89 -12.20
C GLN A 22 -6.40 -7.08 -11.64
N ALA A 23 -5.77 -7.94 -10.83
CA ALA A 23 -6.42 -9.14 -10.29
C ALA A 23 -7.59 -8.80 -9.35
N SER A 24 -7.58 -7.59 -8.79
CA SER A 24 -8.59 -7.11 -7.83
C SER A 24 -9.65 -6.17 -8.44
N PHE A 25 -9.64 -6.02 -9.77
CA PHE A 25 -10.53 -5.09 -10.46
C PHE A 25 -12.00 -5.39 -10.13
N ASN A 26 -12.72 -4.38 -9.66
CA ASN A 26 -14.15 -4.48 -9.39
C ASN A 26 -14.86 -3.15 -9.66
N PHE A 27 -16.17 -3.18 -9.87
CA PHE A 27 -16.93 -1.99 -10.23
C PHE A 27 -17.09 -0.98 -9.09
N GLU A 28 -16.98 -1.40 -7.83
CA GLU A 28 -17.18 -0.49 -6.69
C GLU A 28 -15.97 0.44 -6.49
N ARG A 29 -14.75 -0.10 -6.59
CA ARG A 29 -13.52 0.61 -6.20
C ARG A 29 -12.36 0.48 -7.19
N ILE A 30 -12.58 -0.16 -8.34
CA ILE A 30 -11.61 -0.37 -9.41
C ILE A 30 -10.37 -1.10 -8.87
N HIS A 31 -9.25 -0.41 -8.61
CA HIS A 31 -8.03 -1.02 -8.07
C HIS A 31 -7.83 -0.79 -6.57
N GLY A 32 -8.83 -0.27 -5.84
CA GLY A 32 -8.69 0.04 -4.41
C GLY A 32 -8.21 -1.14 -3.56
N LEU A 33 -8.70 -2.35 -3.83
CA LEU A 33 -8.25 -3.56 -3.12
C LEU A 33 -6.79 -3.92 -3.47
N GLY A 34 -6.40 -3.79 -4.73
CA GLY A 34 -5.03 -4.01 -5.20
C GLY A 34 -4.07 -3.01 -4.58
N PHE A 35 -4.45 -1.74 -4.53
CA PHE A 35 -3.66 -0.70 -3.87
C PHE A 35 -3.47 -0.99 -2.38
N CYS A 36 -4.53 -1.40 -1.67
CA CYS A 36 -4.41 -1.84 -0.29
C CYS A 36 -3.45 -3.01 -0.14
N TYR A 37 -3.51 -4.01 -1.04
CA TYR A 37 -2.63 -5.17 -1.05
C TYR A 37 -1.16 -4.80 -1.27
N ASP A 38 -0.89 -3.81 -2.12
CA ASP A 38 0.44 -3.26 -2.40
C ASP A 38 1.03 -2.62 -1.13
N MET A 39 0.21 -1.95 -0.31
CA MET A 39 0.65 -1.25 0.90
C MET A 39 0.88 -2.16 2.13
N ILE A 40 0.43 -3.41 2.11
CA ILE A 40 0.53 -4.34 3.26
C ILE A 40 1.96 -4.46 3.84
N PRO A 41 3.05 -4.60 3.05
CA PRO A 41 4.40 -4.72 3.60
C PRO A 41 4.82 -3.48 4.41
N ALA A 42 4.55 -2.28 3.89
CA ALA A 42 4.82 -1.01 4.58
C ALA A 42 3.99 -0.90 5.86
N ILE A 43 2.69 -1.16 5.78
CA ILE A 43 1.77 -1.07 6.93
C ILE A 43 2.20 -2.03 8.06
N LYS A 44 2.53 -3.28 7.74
CA LYS A 44 3.00 -4.25 8.74
C LYS A 44 4.29 -3.82 9.43
N ARG A 45 5.17 -3.07 8.74
CA ARG A 45 6.40 -2.56 9.33
C ARG A 45 6.14 -1.38 10.27
N LEU A 46 5.43 -0.38 9.74
CA LEU A 46 5.20 0.90 10.40
C LEU A 46 4.30 0.74 11.63
N TYR A 47 3.32 -0.16 11.57
CA TYR A 47 2.30 -0.33 12.61
C TYR A 47 2.47 -1.68 13.33
N PRO A 48 3.06 -1.74 14.55
CA PRO A 48 3.18 -2.98 15.31
C PRO A 48 1.85 -3.50 15.87
N LEU A 49 0.94 -2.59 16.21
CA LEU A 49 -0.35 -2.94 16.80
C LEU A 49 -1.35 -3.29 15.71
N LYS A 50 -2.09 -4.37 15.94
CA LYS A 50 -3.10 -4.86 14.98
C LYS A 50 -4.20 -3.82 14.73
N GLU A 51 -4.57 -3.06 15.75
CA GLU A 51 -5.58 -2.00 15.65
C GLU A 51 -5.15 -0.90 14.68
N ASP A 52 -3.89 -0.46 14.78
CA ASP A 52 -3.33 0.55 13.89
C ASP A 52 -3.17 0.03 12.45
N GLN A 53 -2.80 -1.25 12.28
CA GLN A 53 -2.78 -1.88 10.96
C GLN A 53 -4.17 -1.90 10.32
N VAL A 54 -5.21 -2.27 11.08
CA VAL A 54 -6.59 -2.26 10.58
C VAL A 54 -7.02 -0.85 10.18
N ALA A 55 -6.69 0.16 11.00
CA ALA A 55 -6.97 1.55 10.69
C ALA A 55 -6.24 2.01 9.41
N ALA A 56 -4.98 1.62 9.22
CA ALA A 56 -4.20 1.92 8.02
C ALA A 56 -4.76 1.25 6.77
N LEU A 57 -5.05 -0.06 6.83
CA LEU A 57 -5.61 -0.80 5.70
C LEU A 57 -6.97 -0.23 5.26
N ARG A 58 -7.81 0.22 6.20
CA ARG A 58 -9.08 0.88 5.87
C ARG A 58 -8.90 2.16 5.07
N ARG A 59 -7.85 2.96 5.34
CA ARG A 59 -7.55 4.18 4.57
C ARG A 59 -7.13 3.87 3.14
N HIS A 60 -6.43 2.76 2.93
CA HIS A 60 -5.94 2.35 1.60
C HIS A 60 -6.95 1.51 0.79
N LEU A 61 -8.17 1.28 1.31
CA LEU A 61 -9.27 0.56 0.63
C LEU A 61 -10.23 1.48 -0.15
N VAL A 62 -9.86 2.75 -0.34
CA VAL A 62 -10.65 3.72 -1.10
C VAL A 62 -10.51 3.51 -2.61
N PHE A 63 -11.35 4.20 -3.39
CA PHE A 63 -11.28 4.18 -4.85
C PHE A 63 -9.87 4.55 -5.34
N PHE A 64 -9.33 3.73 -6.22
CA PHE A 64 -8.06 3.99 -6.90
C PHE A 64 -8.17 3.53 -8.34
N ASN A 65 -7.93 4.46 -9.27
CA ASN A 65 -7.95 4.17 -10.70
C ASN A 65 -6.81 4.91 -11.40
N THR A 66 -5.86 4.14 -11.92
CA THR A 66 -4.75 4.64 -12.72
C THR A 66 -4.35 3.57 -13.73
N THR A 67 -3.64 3.97 -14.78
CA THR A 67 -3.02 2.99 -15.70
C THR A 67 -2.00 2.15 -14.90
N PRO A 68 -2.11 0.80 -14.89
CA PRO A 68 -1.30 -0.04 -14.00
C PRO A 68 0.21 0.17 -14.14
N ALA A 69 0.69 0.44 -15.35
CA ALA A 69 2.11 0.70 -15.61
C ALA A 69 2.67 1.93 -14.86
N VAL A 70 1.81 2.86 -14.43
CA VAL A 70 2.21 4.10 -13.73
C VAL A 70 1.72 4.15 -12.28
N CYS A 71 1.30 3.03 -11.69
CA CYS A 71 0.89 3.00 -10.27
C CYS A 71 2.07 3.18 -9.29
N GLY A 72 3.29 2.81 -9.72
CA GLY A 72 4.50 2.79 -8.88
C GLY A 72 4.80 4.11 -8.16
N PRO A 73 4.84 5.27 -8.86
CA PRO A 73 5.04 6.57 -8.22
C PRO A 73 4.02 6.88 -7.12
N VAL A 74 2.74 6.57 -7.33
CA VAL A 74 1.68 6.83 -6.34
C VAL A 74 1.88 5.95 -5.11
N ILE A 75 2.16 4.66 -5.30
CA ILE A 75 2.44 3.72 -4.21
C ILE A 75 3.67 4.20 -3.40
N GLY A 76 4.74 4.61 -4.08
CA GLY A 76 5.97 5.08 -3.45
C GLY A 76 5.79 6.35 -2.62
N VAL A 77 5.11 7.36 -3.17
CA VAL A 77 4.80 8.61 -2.44
C VAL A 77 3.91 8.32 -1.23
N THR A 78 2.89 7.47 -1.40
CA THR A 78 1.98 7.10 -0.31
C THR A 78 2.71 6.36 0.81
N ALA A 79 3.65 5.46 0.46
CA ALA A 79 4.49 4.77 1.43
C ALA A 79 5.39 5.73 2.23
N ALA A 80 5.97 6.73 1.55
CA ALA A 80 6.77 7.76 2.21
C ALA A 80 5.91 8.64 3.15
N MET A 81 4.67 8.95 2.76
CA MET A 81 3.73 9.68 3.62
C MET A 81 3.32 8.87 4.87
N GLU A 82 3.15 7.55 4.73
CA GLU A 82 2.90 6.66 5.87
C GLU A 82 4.13 6.53 6.78
N GLU A 83 5.35 6.52 6.24
CA GLU A 83 6.59 6.48 7.03
C GLU A 83 6.83 7.77 7.81
N ALA A 84 6.47 8.92 7.25
CA ALA A 84 6.65 10.23 7.89
C ALA A 84 5.64 10.54 9.02
N ARG A 85 4.64 9.68 9.20
CA ARG A 85 3.54 9.85 10.14
C ARG A 85 3.90 9.41 11.55
#